data_AF-A0A165LPN3-F1
#
_entry.id   AF-A0A165LPN3-F1
#
_cell.length_a   1.000
_cell.length_b   1.000
_cell.length_c   1.000
_cell.angle_alpha   90.00
_cell.angle_beta   90.00
_cell.angle_gamma   90.00
#
_symmetry.space_group_name_H-M   'P 1'
#
loop_
_entity.id
_entity.type
_entity.pdbx_description
1 polymer ?
#
loop_
_entity_poly.entity_id
_entity_poly.type
_entity_poly.pdbx_seq_one_letter_code
_entity_poly.pdbx_strand_id
1 'polypeptide(L)'
;MLHDVHRSTQVYLARMAMELAHISGRPPSEFGPDLLRLTEHLRVLSGPLPMLYGIAQRRFMSQDCYGPMCGKSVQTGTPFQRCARCKFVQYCSKECQLDDWRDAKVPHKRLCPLLQKLVTVASFPSIYADFEAKFKTTGLDVLADCIPIFHWGVLHGDVDGTDIVRELLKHAKGAQSNDASFPA
;
A
#
# COMPACT_ATOMS: atom_id res chain seq x y z
N MET A 1 -24.07 4.47 -12.84
CA MET A 1 -23.33 3.70 -11.81
C MET A 1 -22.12 2.95 -12.38
N LEU A 2 -22.28 2.01 -13.32
CA LEU A 2 -21.14 1.27 -13.92
C LEU A 2 -20.13 2.15 -14.71
N HIS A 3 -20.59 3.21 -15.38
CA HIS A 3 -19.73 4.13 -16.12
C HIS A 3 -18.83 5.00 -15.21
N ASP A 4 -19.30 5.35 -14.00
CA ASP A 4 -18.54 6.13 -13.02
C ASP A 4 -17.45 5.30 -12.35
N VAL A 5 -17.75 4.03 -12.08
CA VAL A 5 -16.77 3.06 -11.55
C VAL A 5 -15.67 2.82 -12.59
N HIS A 6 -16.02 2.69 -13.87
CA HIS A 6 -15.02 2.52 -14.93
C HIS A 6 -14.10 3.75 -15.08
N ARG A 7 -14.67 4.96 -15.02
CA ARG A 7 -13.89 6.22 -15.07
C ARG A 7 -12.97 6.37 -13.85
N SER A 8 -13.46 6.07 -12.66
CA SER A 8 -12.68 6.16 -11.41
C SER A 8 -11.54 5.16 -11.36
N THR A 9 -11.78 3.94 -11.85
CA THR A 9 -10.76 2.89 -11.96
C THR A 9 -9.69 3.28 -12.98
N GLN A 10 -10.06 3.76 -14.17
CA GLN A 10 -9.10 4.23 -15.19
C GLN A 10 -8.22 5.39 -14.70
N VAL A 11 -8.78 6.34 -13.95
CA VAL A 11 -8.01 7.45 -13.35
C VAL A 11 -7.05 6.95 -12.27
N TYR A 12 -7.47 6.00 -11.44
CA TYR A 12 -6.61 5.39 -10.42
C TYR A 12 -5.44 4.61 -11.05
N LEU A 13 -5.71 3.87 -12.10
CA LEU A 13 -4.71 3.12 -12.86
C LEU A 13 -3.72 4.04 -13.58
N ALA A 14 -4.21 5.11 -14.19
CA ALA A 14 -3.36 6.14 -14.77
C ALA A 14 -2.50 6.80 -13.70
N ARG A 15 -3.04 7.07 -12.51
CA ARG A 15 -2.28 7.66 -11.39
C ARG A 15 -1.24 6.70 -10.84
N MET A 16 -1.56 5.42 -10.66
CA MET A 16 -0.59 4.39 -10.30
C MET A 16 0.48 4.23 -11.38
N ALA A 17 0.12 4.26 -12.67
CA ALA A 17 1.06 4.23 -13.78
C ALA A 17 2.04 5.40 -13.72
N MET A 18 1.54 6.61 -13.46
CA MET A 18 2.36 7.82 -13.35
C MET A 18 3.27 7.81 -12.12
N GLU A 19 2.79 7.33 -10.98
CA GLU A 19 3.60 7.19 -9.77
C GLU A 19 4.69 6.11 -9.95
N LEU A 20 4.35 4.98 -10.56
CA LEU A 20 5.32 3.94 -10.92
C LEU A 20 6.34 4.44 -11.94
N ALA A 21 5.90 5.23 -12.93
CA ALA A 21 6.77 5.92 -13.90
C ALA A 21 7.74 6.88 -13.20
N HIS A 22 7.24 7.66 -12.24
CA HIS A 22 8.07 8.59 -11.47
C HIS A 22 9.11 7.87 -10.60
N ILE A 23 8.71 6.78 -9.93
CA ILE A 23 9.60 5.99 -9.06
C ILE A 23 10.65 5.21 -9.87
N SER A 24 10.31 4.76 -11.08
CA SER A 24 11.19 3.94 -11.92
C SER A 24 12.00 4.73 -12.96
N GLY A 25 11.67 6.01 -13.19
CA GLY A 25 12.25 6.84 -14.24
C GLY A 25 11.84 6.46 -15.66
N ARG A 26 10.86 5.55 -15.83
CA ARG A 26 10.39 5.07 -17.15
C ARG A 26 9.08 5.74 -17.55
N PRO A 27 8.84 6.04 -18.84
CA PRO A 27 7.62 6.69 -19.27
C PRO A 27 6.39 5.77 -19.11
N PRO A 28 5.20 6.30 -18.78
CA PRO A 28 3.96 5.53 -18.58
C PRO A 28 3.59 4.57 -19.73
N SER A 29 4.00 4.88 -20.95
CA SER A 29 3.77 4.07 -22.15
C SER A 29 4.47 2.71 -22.13
N GLU A 30 5.51 2.55 -21.32
CA GLU A 30 6.28 1.30 -21.21
C GLU A 30 5.65 0.28 -20.25
N PHE A 31 4.59 0.65 -19.52
CA PHE A 31 3.91 -0.25 -18.58
C PHE A 31 2.70 -0.99 -19.19
N GLY A 32 2.54 -0.97 -20.52
CA GLY A 32 1.32 -1.37 -21.24
C GLY A 32 0.60 -2.63 -20.74
N PRO A 33 1.13 -3.86 -20.95
CA PRO A 33 0.44 -5.10 -20.59
C PRO A 33 0.26 -5.29 -19.08
N ASP A 34 1.19 -4.73 -18.31
CA ASP A 34 1.28 -4.85 -16.86
C ASP A 34 0.25 -3.96 -16.15
N LEU A 35 0.03 -2.76 -16.68
CA LEU A 35 -1.05 -1.87 -16.25
C LEU A 35 -2.40 -2.53 -16.54
N LEU A 36 -2.56 -3.16 -17.71
CA LEU A 36 -3.78 -3.86 -18.12
C LEU A 36 -4.14 -5.02 -17.17
N ARG A 37 -3.16 -5.79 -16.72
CA ARG A 37 -3.36 -6.85 -15.71
C ARG A 37 -3.76 -6.27 -14.35
N LEU A 38 -3.15 -5.16 -13.94
CA LEU A 38 -3.57 -4.42 -12.75
C LEU A 38 -5.01 -3.90 -12.90
N THR A 39 -5.39 -3.43 -14.10
CA THR A 39 -6.75 -2.95 -14.39
C THR A 39 -7.80 -4.04 -14.23
N GLU A 40 -7.50 -5.25 -14.68
CA GLU A 40 -8.41 -6.37 -14.59
C GLU A 40 -8.55 -6.87 -13.14
N HIS A 41 -7.46 -6.88 -12.37
CA HIS A 41 -7.49 -7.23 -10.96
C HIS A 41 -8.28 -6.22 -10.10
N LEU A 42 -8.19 -4.93 -10.42
CA LEU A 42 -8.98 -3.88 -9.75
C LEU A 42 -10.45 -3.88 -10.17
N ARG A 43 -10.74 -4.34 -11.39
CA ARG A 43 -12.10 -4.59 -11.86
C ARG A 43 -12.76 -5.72 -11.07
N VAL A 44 -12.00 -6.76 -10.72
CA VAL A 44 -12.43 -7.85 -9.82
C VAL A 44 -12.64 -7.37 -8.38
N LEU A 45 -11.84 -6.41 -7.90
CA LEU A 45 -11.97 -5.85 -6.54
C LEU A 45 -13.06 -4.77 -6.38
N SER A 46 -13.92 -4.53 -7.37
CA SER A 46 -15.08 -3.60 -7.24
C SER A 46 -14.75 -2.13 -6.89
N GLY A 47 -13.50 -1.67 -7.02
CA GLY A 47 -13.09 -0.27 -6.83
C GLY A 47 -12.05 -0.02 -5.72
N PRO A 48 -11.67 1.24 -5.47
CA PRO A 48 -10.56 1.57 -4.57
C PRO A 48 -10.89 1.39 -3.08
N LEU A 49 -12.16 1.57 -2.68
CA LEU A 49 -12.57 1.42 -1.28
C LEU A 49 -12.53 -0.06 -0.80
N PRO A 50 -13.06 -1.04 -1.56
CA PRO A 50 -12.85 -2.47 -1.22
C PRO A 50 -11.39 -2.89 -1.17
N MET A 51 -10.53 -2.35 -2.04
CA MET A 51 -9.10 -2.62 -1.99
C MET A 51 -8.45 -2.02 -0.73
N LEU A 52 -8.80 -0.79 -0.35
CA LEU A 52 -8.33 -0.17 0.89
C LEU A 52 -8.73 -1.04 2.09
N TYR A 53 -9.98 -1.49 2.11
CA TYR A 53 -10.50 -2.42 3.11
C TYR A 53 -9.68 -3.72 3.15
N GLY A 54 -9.42 -4.36 2.01
CA GLY A 54 -8.68 -5.62 1.95
C GLY A 54 -7.22 -5.49 2.43
N ILE A 55 -6.55 -4.37 2.15
CA ILE A 55 -5.23 -4.05 2.69
C ILE A 55 -5.33 -3.83 4.21
N ALA A 56 -6.26 -2.97 4.65
CA ALA A 56 -6.42 -2.66 6.06
C ALA A 56 -6.77 -3.90 6.91
N GLN A 57 -7.68 -4.74 6.43
CA GLN A 57 -8.09 -5.99 7.09
C GLN A 57 -6.88 -6.93 7.28
N ARG A 58 -6.19 -7.29 6.19
CA ARG A 58 -5.05 -8.23 6.24
C ARG A 58 -3.95 -7.73 7.14
N ARG A 59 -3.62 -6.44 7.03
CA ARG A 59 -2.55 -5.84 7.82
C ARG A 59 -2.92 -5.71 9.29
N PHE A 60 -4.14 -5.29 9.61
CA PHE A 60 -4.55 -5.23 11.00
C PHE A 60 -4.52 -6.60 11.69
N MET A 61 -4.80 -7.67 10.93
CA MET A 61 -4.82 -9.05 11.41
C MET A 61 -3.44 -9.72 11.45
N SER A 62 -2.44 -9.16 10.77
CA SER A 62 -1.08 -9.71 10.77
C SER A 62 -0.54 -9.80 12.20
N GLN A 63 0.04 -10.95 12.53
CA GLN A 63 0.74 -11.20 13.79
C GLN A 63 2.22 -10.85 13.70
N ASP A 64 2.66 -10.28 12.58
CA ASP A 64 4.06 -9.98 12.35
C ASP A 64 4.44 -8.61 12.92
N CYS A 65 5.71 -8.46 13.22
CA CYS A 65 6.31 -7.19 13.54
C CYS A 65 6.38 -6.33 12.26
N TYR A 66 5.92 -5.09 12.37
CA TYR A 66 5.99 -4.11 11.29
C TYR A 66 7.35 -3.42 11.15
N GLY A 67 8.32 -3.82 11.97
CA GLY A 67 9.69 -3.35 11.80
C GLY A 67 10.26 -3.81 10.45
N PRO A 68 10.87 -2.92 9.66
CA PRO A 68 11.46 -3.29 8.39
C PRO A 68 12.51 -4.39 8.61
N MET A 69 12.50 -5.42 7.75
CA MET A 69 13.41 -6.57 7.82
C MET A 69 13.36 -7.40 9.11
N CYS A 70 12.37 -7.19 10.00
CA CYS A 70 12.29 -7.91 11.27
C CYS A 70 11.81 -9.35 11.10
N GLY A 71 10.66 -9.55 10.44
CA GLY A 71 10.09 -10.88 10.18
C GLY A 71 9.66 -11.68 11.41
N LYS A 72 9.78 -11.12 12.62
CA LYS A 72 9.27 -11.78 13.84
C LYS A 72 7.76 -11.80 13.81
N SER A 73 7.19 -12.94 14.16
CA SER A 73 5.75 -13.09 14.42
C SER A 73 5.52 -13.32 15.91
N VAL A 74 4.31 -13.05 16.40
CA VAL A 74 3.92 -13.36 17.77
C VAL A 74 4.04 -14.88 17.98
N GLN A 75 5.11 -15.30 18.65
CA GLN A 75 5.27 -16.67 19.12
C GLN A 75 4.82 -16.71 20.59
N THR A 76 4.05 -17.74 20.96
CA THR A 76 3.61 -18.03 22.34
C THR A 76 2.61 -17.05 23.00
N GLY A 77 1.81 -16.34 22.22
CA GLY A 77 0.55 -15.74 22.71
C GLY A 77 0.66 -14.38 23.41
N THR A 78 1.86 -13.81 23.58
CA THR A 78 1.99 -12.42 24.05
C THR A 78 1.99 -11.49 22.84
N PRO A 79 0.95 -10.66 22.65
CA PRO A 79 0.88 -9.77 21.51
C PRO A 79 1.99 -8.72 21.56
N PHE A 80 2.51 -8.37 20.38
CA PHE A 80 3.40 -7.22 20.24
C PHE A 80 2.69 -5.92 20.60
N GLN A 81 3.48 -4.94 21.04
CA GLN A 81 2.93 -3.63 21.39
C GLN A 81 2.50 -2.90 20.12
N ARG A 82 1.24 -2.47 20.10
CA ARG A 82 0.71 -1.63 19.01
C ARG A 82 1.23 -0.22 19.13
N CYS A 83 1.43 0.44 17.99
CA CYS A 83 1.75 1.87 17.93
C CYS A 83 0.77 2.66 18.80
N ALA A 84 1.30 3.41 19.78
CA ALA A 84 0.47 4.07 20.78
C ALA A 84 -0.53 5.09 20.20
N ARG A 85 -0.24 5.64 19.00
CA ARG A 85 -1.10 6.61 18.32
C ARG A 85 -2.15 5.95 17.43
N CYS A 86 -1.75 5.18 16.42
CA CYS A 86 -2.71 4.63 15.46
C CYS A 86 -3.39 3.35 15.92
N LYS A 87 -2.83 2.65 16.91
CA LYS A 87 -3.31 1.35 17.40
C LYS A 87 -3.48 0.27 16.31
N PHE A 88 -2.83 0.45 15.16
CA PHE A 88 -2.99 -0.41 14.00
C PHE A 88 -1.82 -1.39 13.85
N VAL A 89 -0.61 -0.86 13.62
CA VAL A 89 0.61 -1.67 13.46
C VAL A 89 1.22 -2.04 14.81
N GLN A 90 1.97 -3.12 14.84
CA GLN A 90 2.58 -3.68 16.06
C GLN A 90 4.07 -3.95 15.89
N TYR A 91 4.82 -3.88 17.00
CA TYR A 91 6.27 -4.02 17.00
C TYR A 91 6.75 -4.87 18.17
N CYS A 92 7.76 -5.70 17.91
CA CYS A 92 8.41 -6.48 18.96
C CYS A 92 9.32 -5.61 19.86
N SER A 93 9.72 -4.43 19.40
CA SER A 93 10.58 -3.52 20.16
C SER A 93 10.42 -2.05 19.72
N LYS A 94 10.97 -1.13 20.51
CA LYS A 94 10.96 0.31 20.21
C LYS A 94 11.83 0.64 18.99
N GLU A 95 12.90 -0.10 18.78
CA GLU A 95 13.80 0.04 17.64
C GLU A 95 13.06 -0.25 16.33
N CYS A 96 12.33 -1.37 16.27
CA CYS A 96 11.49 -1.70 15.11
C CYS A 96 10.45 -0.60 14.81
N GLN A 97 9.87 0.01 15.85
CA GLN A 97 8.97 1.15 15.68
C GLN A 97 9.69 2.38 15.11
N LEU A 98 10.88 2.72 15.61
CA LEU A 98 11.67 3.87 15.14
C LEU A 98 12.17 3.69 13.70
N ASP A 99 12.45 2.45 13.30
CA ASP A 99 12.90 2.14 11.95
C ASP A 99 11.74 2.22 10.96
N ASP A 100 10.57 1.64 11.29
CA ASP A 100 9.34 1.81 10.50
C ASP A 100 8.91 3.30 10.43
N TRP A 101 9.08 4.06 11.51
CA TRP A 101 8.83 5.51 11.54
C TRP A 101 9.66 6.29 10.50
N ARG A 102 10.87 5.80 10.20
CA ARG A 102 11.85 6.44 9.32
C ARG A 102 12.03 5.70 7.99
N ASP A 103 11.18 4.72 7.68
CA ASP A 103 11.31 3.92 6.46
C ASP A 103 11.45 4.80 5.21
N ALA A 104 12.39 4.42 4.34
CA ALA A 104 12.76 5.23 3.18
C ALA A 104 11.67 5.25 2.09
N LYS A 105 10.86 4.20 1.99
CA LYS A 105 9.85 4.06 0.93
C LYS A 105 8.50 4.61 1.39
N VAL A 106 8.01 4.13 2.52
CA VAL A 106 6.74 4.54 3.11
C VAL A 106 6.89 4.65 4.63
N PRO A 107 7.37 5.80 5.14
CA PRO A 107 7.59 5.96 6.57
C PRO A 107 6.26 5.94 7.33
N HIS A 108 6.20 5.18 8.43
CA HIS A 108 4.99 5.07 9.26
C HIS A 108 4.46 6.42 9.70
N LYS A 109 5.30 7.44 9.87
CA LYS A 109 4.86 8.80 10.23
C LYS A 109 3.81 9.39 9.28
N ARG A 110 3.83 8.99 7.99
CA ARG A 110 2.83 9.38 6.99
C ARG A 110 1.57 8.52 7.07
N LEU A 111 1.70 7.23 7.40
CA LEU A 111 0.60 6.28 7.53
C LEU A 111 -0.18 6.46 8.84
N CYS A 112 0.52 6.78 9.93
CA CYS A 112 0.03 6.81 11.29
C CYS A 112 -1.29 7.59 11.46
N PRO A 113 -1.42 8.85 10.98
CA PRO A 113 -2.68 9.58 11.10
C PRO A 113 -3.82 8.97 10.27
N LEU A 114 -3.53 8.41 9.10
CA LEU A 114 -4.54 7.75 8.26
C LEU A 114 -5.05 6.47 8.93
N LEU A 115 -4.13 5.63 9.39
CA LEU A 115 -4.45 4.40 10.13
C LEU A 115 -5.22 4.71 11.43
N GLN A 116 -4.84 5.77 12.13
CA GLN A 116 -5.56 6.25 13.32
C GLN A 116 -7.02 6.60 12.96
N LYS A 117 -7.25 7.34 11.88
CA LYS A 117 -8.61 7.66 11.41
C LYS A 117 -9.39 6.38 11.11
N LEU A 118 -8.79 5.43 10.39
CA LEU A 118 -9.43 4.16 10.07
C LEU A 118 -9.84 3.39 11.33
N VAL A 119 -8.95 3.24 12.32
CA VAL A 119 -9.25 2.54 13.59
C VAL A 119 -10.28 3.30 14.43
N THR A 120 -10.31 4.63 14.33
CA THR A 120 -11.28 5.45 15.07
C THR A 120 -12.69 5.28 14.54
N VAL A 121 -12.84 5.19 13.21
CA VAL A 121 -14.17 5.04 12.59
C VAL A 121 -14.59 3.59 12.46
N ALA A 122 -13.68 2.64 12.32
CA ALA A 122 -14.02 1.23 12.15
C ALA A 122 -13.26 0.36 13.16
N SER A 123 -14.01 -0.51 13.84
CA SER A 123 -13.42 -1.57 14.66
C SER A 123 -12.82 -2.62 13.73
N PHE A 124 -11.51 -2.77 13.71
CA PHE A 124 -10.87 -3.85 12.98
C PHE A 124 -10.69 -5.09 13.88
N PRO A 125 -10.84 -6.31 13.33
CA PRO A 125 -11.40 -6.59 12.01
C PRO A 125 -12.90 -6.22 11.93
N SER A 126 -13.37 -5.76 10.77
CA SER A 126 -14.78 -5.46 10.51
C SER A 126 -15.29 -6.24 9.31
N ILE A 127 -16.60 -6.21 9.08
CA ILE A 127 -17.19 -6.55 7.77
C ILE A 127 -17.09 -5.34 6.83
N TYR A 128 -17.07 -5.58 5.52
CA TYR A 128 -16.92 -4.52 4.51
C TYR A 128 -18.03 -3.47 4.59
N ALA A 129 -19.30 -3.87 4.77
CA ALA A 129 -20.43 -2.93 4.83
C ALA A 129 -20.28 -1.89 5.97
N ASP A 130 -19.87 -2.36 7.16
CA ASP A 130 -19.58 -1.50 8.30
C ASP A 130 -18.41 -0.57 8.04
N PHE A 131 -17.34 -1.10 7.44
CA PHE A 131 -16.18 -0.30 7.06
C PHE A 131 -16.55 0.79 6.07
N GLU A 132 -17.30 0.46 5.01
CA GLU A 132 -17.72 1.42 3.98
C GLU A 132 -18.58 2.53 4.58
N ALA A 133 -19.58 2.19 5.39
CA ALA A 133 -20.45 3.18 6.03
C ALA A 133 -19.67 4.14 6.93
N LYS A 134 -18.73 3.61 7.72
CA LYS A 134 -17.93 4.41 8.66
C LYS A 134 -16.79 5.16 7.98
N PHE A 135 -16.21 4.63 6.91
CA PHE A 135 -15.20 5.34 6.12
C PHE A 135 -15.78 6.62 5.53
N LYS A 136 -17.02 6.59 5.03
CA LYS A 136 -17.69 7.77 4.45
C LYS A 136 -17.82 8.94 5.44
N THR A 137 -17.82 8.68 6.75
CA THR A 137 -17.90 9.75 7.78
C THR A 137 -16.56 10.43 8.04
N THR A 138 -15.44 9.86 7.57
CA THR A 138 -14.10 10.44 7.75
C THR A 138 -13.84 11.69 6.92
N GLY A 139 -14.63 11.90 5.86
CA GLY A 139 -14.39 12.92 4.84
C GLY A 139 -13.12 12.70 4.01
N LEU A 140 -12.47 11.54 4.13
CA LEU A 140 -11.29 11.20 3.33
C LEU A 140 -11.70 10.82 1.92
N ASP A 141 -10.98 11.34 0.94
CA ASP A 141 -11.01 10.81 -0.41
C ASP A 141 -10.09 9.59 -0.50
N VAL A 142 -10.65 8.45 -0.92
CA VAL A 142 -9.90 7.18 -0.98
C VAL A 142 -8.67 7.32 -1.88
N LEU A 143 -8.78 8.03 -3.00
CA LEU A 143 -7.73 8.11 -4.01
C LEU A 143 -6.75 9.25 -3.80
N ALA A 144 -7.14 10.32 -3.11
CA ALA A 144 -6.24 11.43 -2.81
C ALA A 144 -5.53 11.21 -1.47
N ASP A 145 -6.24 10.74 -0.45
CA ASP A 145 -5.73 10.71 0.92
C ASP A 145 -5.11 9.36 1.29
N CYS A 146 -5.61 8.25 0.73
CA CYS A 146 -5.18 6.90 1.13
C CYS A 146 -4.12 6.28 0.23
N ILE A 147 -3.53 7.04 -0.71
CA ILE A 147 -2.38 6.62 -1.53
C ILE A 147 -1.25 6.01 -0.68
N PRO A 148 -0.86 6.59 0.47
CA PRO A 148 0.19 5.99 1.29
C PRO A 148 -0.14 4.56 1.74
N ILE A 149 -1.42 4.27 2.07
CA ILE A 149 -1.85 2.94 2.48
C ILE A 149 -1.80 1.96 1.30
N PHE A 150 -2.19 2.40 0.10
CA PHE A 150 -2.07 1.56 -1.10
C PHE A 150 -0.60 1.22 -1.40
N HIS A 151 0.28 2.22 -1.38
CA HIS A 151 1.71 2.00 -1.59
C HIS A 151 2.30 1.05 -0.53
N TRP A 152 1.90 1.21 0.73
CA TRP A 152 2.28 0.30 1.81
C TRP A 152 1.77 -1.14 1.61
N GLY A 153 0.53 -1.29 1.13
CA GLY A 153 -0.07 -2.56 0.70
C GLY A 153 0.77 -3.27 -0.36
N VAL A 154 1.11 -2.55 -1.43
CA VAL A 154 1.95 -3.04 -2.54
C VAL A 154 3.31 -3.50 -2.03
N LEU A 155 3.98 -2.72 -1.17
CA LEU A 155 5.33 -3.06 -0.71
C LEU A 155 5.42 -4.34 0.12
N HIS A 156 4.34 -4.77 0.78
CA HIS A 156 4.34 -6.05 1.51
C HIS A 156 3.54 -7.15 0.80
N GLY A 157 3.25 -6.98 -0.50
CA GLY A 157 2.69 -8.08 -1.30
C GLY A 157 1.20 -8.32 -1.11
N ASP A 158 0.44 -7.37 -0.54
CA ASP A 158 -1.00 -7.56 -0.32
C ASP A 158 -1.79 -7.55 -1.64
N VAL A 159 -1.30 -6.82 -2.63
CA VAL A 159 -1.95 -6.74 -3.94
C VAL A 159 -1.29 -7.81 -4.81
N ASP A 160 -2.03 -8.83 -5.25
CA ASP A 160 -1.50 -9.95 -6.04
C ASP A 160 -0.89 -9.53 -7.40
N GLY A 161 -1.04 -8.26 -7.81
CA GLY A 161 -0.28 -7.65 -8.90
C GLY A 161 1.16 -7.25 -8.54
N THR A 162 1.62 -7.53 -7.32
CA THR A 162 2.95 -7.14 -6.84
C THR A 162 4.07 -7.93 -7.46
N ASP A 163 3.84 -9.11 -8.04
CA ASP A 163 4.88 -9.74 -8.86
C ASP A 163 5.20 -8.90 -10.08
N ILE A 164 4.20 -8.28 -10.72
CA ILE A 164 4.40 -7.35 -11.83
C ILE A 164 5.12 -6.07 -11.37
N VAL A 165 4.67 -5.45 -10.28
CA VAL A 165 5.33 -4.22 -9.76
C VAL A 165 6.75 -4.50 -9.24
N ARG A 166 6.96 -5.64 -8.57
CA ARG A 166 8.27 -6.08 -8.06
C ARG A 166 9.21 -6.44 -9.22
N GLU A 167 8.69 -7.04 -10.28
CA GLU A 167 9.46 -7.35 -11.49
C GLU A 167 9.79 -6.09 -12.29
N LEU A 168 8.87 -5.14 -12.40
CA LEU A 168 9.12 -3.82 -12.99
C LEU A 168 10.17 -3.03 -12.18
N LEU A 169 10.13 -3.07 -10.85
CA LEU A 169 11.12 -2.43 -9.98
C LEU A 169 12.49 -3.13 -10.00
N LYS A 170 12.54 -4.45 -10.20
CA LYS A 170 13.81 -5.19 -10.43
C LYS A 170 14.44 -4.81 -11.77
N HIS A 171 13.65 -4.72 -12.84
CA HIS A 171 14.13 -4.30 -14.16
C HIS A 171 14.58 -2.83 -14.18
N ALA A 172 13.93 -1.94 -13.41
CA ALA A 172 14.37 -0.55 -13.26
C ALA A 172 15.74 -0.40 -12.57
N LYS A 173 16.12 -1.34 -11.69
CA LYS A 173 17.44 -1.37 -11.06
C LYS A 173 18.54 -1.97 -11.94
N GLY A 174 18.17 -2.79 -12.93
CA GLY A 174 19.12 -3.37 -13.90
C GLY A 174 19.56 -2.41 -15.01
N ALA A 175 18.87 -1.28 -15.19
CA ALA A 175 19.17 -0.31 -16.24
C ALA A 175 20.21 0.77 -15.85
N GLN A 176 20.69 0.79 -14.60
CA GLN A 176 21.62 1.83 -14.11
C GLN A 176 23.10 1.43 -14.10
N SER A 177 23.51 0.31 -14.72
CA SER A 177 24.92 -0.13 -14.66
C SER A 177 25.68 -0.25 -15.99
N ASN A 178 25.09 0.08 -17.13
CA ASN A 178 25.82 0.03 -18.41
C ASN A 178 25.64 1.35 -19.17
N ASP A 179 26.47 2.35 -18.85
CA ASP A 179 27.01 3.31 -19.83
C ASP A 179 27.92 4.31 -19.10
N ALA A 180 29.13 3.84 -18.76
CA ALA A 180 30.27 4.71 -18.49
C ALA A 180 31.31 4.44 -19.57
N SER A 181 31.20 5.14 -20.70
CA SER A 181 32.26 5.31 -21.68
C SER A 181 32.05 6.66 -22.37
N PHE A 182 32.69 7.69 -21.85
CA PHE A 182 32.89 8.96 -22.54
C PHE A 182 34.19 8.87 -23.35
N PRO A 183 34.20 9.15 -24.67
CA PRO A 183 35.42 9.52 -25.36
C PRO A 183 35.68 11.02 -25.21
N ALA A 184 36.98 11.35 -25.18
CA ALA A 184 37.57 12.68 -25.01
C ALA A 184 37.39 13.60 -26.24
#